data_AF-A0A6I3JDF4-F1
#
_entry.id   AF-A0A6I3JDF4-F1
#
_cell.length_a   1.000
_cell.length_b   1.000
_cell.length_c   1.000
_cell.angle_alpha   90.00
_cell.angle_beta   90.00
_cell.angle_gamma   90.00
#
_symmetry.space_group_name_H-M   'P 1'
#
loop_
_entity.id
_entity.type
_entity.pdbx_description
1 polymer ?
#
loop_
_entity_poly.entity_id
_entity_poly.type
_entity_poly.pdbx_seq_one_letter_code
_entity_poly.pdbx_strand_id
1 'polypeptide(L)'
;MESAPSWDETVRRFLLEHRFGMDEVVTKLSILRDEFAHLHDYNPIEQVSSRLKSPESLLEKMQRRGIDLDGPDPLARVREEITDIAGVRVVCSFVSDVYHVVDLLMAQQDVTTLELRDYIASPKPNGYRSLHALVEVPVFLSEGTVPVVVEVQFRTIAMDFWASLEHKIYYKYRRDVPADLLAGLKEAADTAYALDATMERLHQEVQGLEPLSGGLVERLRTASATMPAGELIDSLRRLGSPPEV
;
A
#
# COMPACT_ATOMS: atom_id res chain seq x y z
N MET A 1 4.15 -17.80 39.28
CA MET A 1 2.75 -17.77 38.82
C MET A 1 2.59 -16.43 38.14
N GLU A 2 2.91 -16.35 36.85
CA GLU A 2 2.75 -15.10 36.08
C GLU A 2 1.26 -14.81 35.98
N SER A 3 0.85 -13.65 36.51
CA SER A 3 -0.47 -13.10 36.30
C SER A 3 -0.67 -12.89 34.80
N ALA A 4 -1.82 -13.30 34.27
CA ALA A 4 -2.17 -13.02 32.88
C ALA A 4 -2.00 -11.52 32.57
N PRO A 5 -1.42 -11.15 31.41
CA PRO A 5 -1.19 -9.76 31.07
C PRO A 5 -2.51 -8.98 31.07
N SER A 6 -2.44 -7.71 31.46
CA SER A 6 -3.61 -6.83 31.37
C SER A 6 -4.02 -6.67 29.90
N TRP A 7 -5.29 -6.34 29.67
CA TRP A 7 -5.79 -6.06 28.31
C TRP A 7 -4.99 -4.94 27.63
N ASP A 8 -4.59 -3.93 28.39
CA ASP A 8 -3.76 -2.82 27.91
C ASP A 8 -2.36 -3.29 27.46
N GLU A 9 -1.71 -4.18 28.22
CA GLU A 9 -0.42 -4.76 27.83
C GLU A 9 -0.54 -5.65 26.59
N THR A 10 -1.63 -6.40 26.48
CA THR A 10 -1.89 -7.28 25.33
C THR A 10 -2.11 -6.47 24.05
N VAL A 11 -2.92 -5.42 24.10
CA VAL A 11 -3.16 -4.51 22.97
C VAL A 11 -1.89 -3.73 22.62
N ARG A 12 -1.11 -3.32 23.61
CA ARG A 12 0.17 -2.64 23.38
C ARG A 12 1.15 -3.54 22.65
N ARG A 13 1.32 -4.80 23.09
CA ARG A 13 2.16 -5.79 22.41
C ARG A 13 1.70 -6.01 20.97
N PHE A 14 0.40 -6.18 20.77
CA PHE A 14 -0.20 -6.31 19.45
C PHE A 14 0.13 -5.13 18.52
N LEU A 15 0.00 -3.88 19.01
CA LEU A 15 0.34 -2.69 18.23
C LEU A 15 1.84 -2.55 17.97
N LEU A 16 2.68 -3.00 18.89
CA LEU A 16 4.14 -3.03 18.69
C LEU A 16 4.53 -3.98 17.56
N GLU A 17 3.93 -5.16 17.48
CA GLU A 17 4.17 -6.10 16.37
C GLU A 17 3.87 -5.44 15.02
N HIS A 18 2.72 -4.76 14.92
CA HIS A 18 2.33 -4.04 13.70
C HIS A 18 3.26 -2.87 13.39
N ARG A 19 3.74 -2.16 14.41
CA ARG A 19 4.77 -1.12 14.24
C ARG A 19 6.06 -1.71 13.67
N PHE A 20 6.53 -2.85 14.18
CA PHE A 20 7.76 -3.45 13.68
C PHE A 20 7.62 -3.96 12.25
N GLY A 21 6.49 -4.57 11.88
CA GLY A 21 6.26 -4.93 10.47
C GLY A 21 6.21 -3.72 9.55
N MET A 22 5.62 -2.62 10.02
CA MET A 22 5.65 -1.34 9.33
C MET A 22 7.09 -0.80 9.15
N ASP A 23 7.92 -0.87 10.19
CA ASP A 23 9.30 -0.39 10.16
C ASP A 23 10.19 -1.25 9.21
N GLU A 24 9.95 -2.56 9.14
CA GLU A 24 10.58 -3.46 8.15
C GLU A 24 10.27 -3.02 6.72
N VAL A 25 8.99 -2.79 6.41
CA VAL A 25 8.56 -2.34 5.06
C VAL A 25 9.11 -0.94 4.74
N VAL A 26 9.12 -0.02 5.70
CA VAL A 26 9.69 1.33 5.53
C VAL A 26 11.19 1.25 5.23
N THR A 27 11.92 0.40 5.95
CA THR A 27 13.35 0.17 5.70
C THR A 27 13.59 -0.34 4.29
N LYS A 28 12.87 -1.38 3.85
CA LYS A 28 12.97 -1.95 2.50
C LYS A 28 12.75 -0.90 1.41
N LEU A 29 11.70 -0.08 1.55
CA LEU A 29 11.40 0.99 0.59
C LEU A 29 12.40 2.14 0.64
N SER A 30 12.92 2.48 1.82
CA SER A 30 13.94 3.52 1.97
C SER A 30 15.26 3.09 1.34
N ILE A 31 15.64 1.81 1.47
CA ILE A 31 16.81 1.24 0.79
C ILE A 31 16.63 1.35 -0.73
N LEU A 32 15.49 0.94 -1.29
CA LEU A 32 15.22 1.08 -2.73
C LEU A 32 15.35 2.54 -3.18
N ARG A 33 14.74 3.48 -2.44
CA ARG A 33 14.83 4.91 -2.75
C ARG A 33 16.28 5.39 -2.77
N ASP A 34 17.05 5.06 -1.73
CA ASP A 34 18.42 5.54 -1.58
C ASP A 34 19.36 4.88 -2.63
N GLU A 35 19.11 3.61 -2.97
CA GLU A 35 19.79 2.90 -4.07
C GLU A 35 19.55 3.62 -5.41
N PHE A 36 18.30 3.93 -5.75
CA PHE A 36 17.98 4.69 -6.96
C PHE A 36 18.60 6.09 -6.97
N ALA A 37 18.61 6.78 -5.83
CA ALA A 37 19.21 8.11 -5.74
C ALA A 37 20.74 8.12 -5.92
N HIS A 38 21.42 7.00 -5.65
CA HIS A 38 22.89 6.92 -5.69
C HIS A 38 23.47 6.15 -6.88
N LEU A 39 22.74 5.17 -7.40
CA LEU A 39 23.22 4.26 -8.45
C LEU A 39 22.54 4.47 -9.80
N HIS A 40 21.48 5.27 -9.85
CA HIS A 40 20.69 5.50 -11.06
C HIS A 40 20.54 7.00 -11.35
N ASP A 41 20.29 7.32 -12.62
CA ASP A 41 20.08 8.70 -13.07
C ASP A 41 18.71 9.27 -12.65
N TYR A 42 17.83 8.41 -12.12
CA TYR A 42 16.45 8.74 -11.79
C TYR A 42 15.97 7.99 -10.54
N ASN A 43 15.30 8.71 -9.63
CA ASN A 43 14.71 8.14 -8.43
C ASN A 43 13.17 8.08 -8.55
N PRO A 44 12.56 6.87 -8.60
CA PRO A 44 11.12 6.70 -8.73
C PRO A 44 10.35 6.99 -7.42
N ILE A 45 11.03 7.08 -6.27
CA ILE A 45 10.40 7.27 -4.94
C ILE A 45 10.75 8.67 -4.41
N GLU A 46 9.74 9.52 -4.31
CA GLU A 46 9.86 10.88 -3.75
C GLU A 46 9.79 10.85 -2.22
N GLN A 47 8.84 10.08 -1.67
CA GLN A 47 8.59 10.06 -0.24
C GLN A 47 8.06 8.71 0.23
N VAL A 48 8.58 8.26 1.38
CA VAL A 48 8.03 7.14 2.15
C VAL A 48 7.54 7.70 3.49
N SER A 49 6.32 7.37 3.86
CA SER A 49 5.74 7.75 5.15
C SER A 49 4.96 6.58 5.73
N SER A 50 4.80 6.55 7.04
CA SER A 50 4.12 5.45 7.72
C SER A 50 3.17 5.95 8.79
N ARG A 51 2.16 5.14 9.09
CA ARG A 51 1.14 5.43 10.09
C ARG A 51 0.70 4.13 10.75
N LEU A 52 0.83 4.10 12.07
CA LEU A 52 0.18 3.11 12.91
C LEU A 52 -1.21 3.62 13.32
N LYS A 53 -2.22 2.74 13.28
CA LYS A 53 -3.55 3.05 13.79
C LYS A 53 -3.52 3.23 15.31
N SER A 54 -4.22 4.24 15.83
CA SER A 54 -4.32 4.43 17.28
C SER A 54 -5.24 3.38 17.91
N PRO A 55 -5.08 3.04 19.21
CA PRO A 55 -5.96 2.12 19.91
C PRO A 55 -7.45 2.51 19.79
N GLU A 56 -7.77 3.80 19.88
CA GLU A 56 -9.14 4.30 19.79
C GLU A 56 -9.72 4.08 18.39
N SER A 57 -8.94 4.40 17.35
CA SER A 57 -9.33 4.17 15.96
C SER A 57 -9.46 2.69 15.61
N LEU A 58 -8.69 1.82 16.28
CA LEU A 58 -8.79 0.38 16.16
C LEU A 58 -10.09 -0.12 16.80
N LEU A 59 -10.38 0.29 18.04
CA LEU A 59 -11.63 -0.03 18.75
C LEU A 59 -12.87 0.40 17.95
N GLU A 60 -12.89 1.63 17.41
CA GLU A 60 -13.98 2.10 16.55
C GLU A 60 -14.14 1.24 15.29
N LYS A 61 -13.05 0.69 14.75
CA LYS A 61 -13.10 -0.18 13.57
C LYS A 61 -13.57 -1.59 13.92
N MET A 62 -13.15 -2.12 15.07
CA MET A 62 -13.65 -3.37 15.64
C MET A 62 -15.16 -3.32 15.85
N GLN A 63 -15.67 -2.26 16.49
CA GLN A 63 -17.10 -2.05 16.70
C GLN A 63 -17.87 -1.99 15.38
N ARG A 64 -17.38 -1.23 14.38
CA ARG A 64 -18.00 -1.17 13.05
C ARG A 64 -18.00 -2.50 12.30
N ARG A 65 -17.03 -3.38 12.57
CA ARG A 65 -16.93 -4.73 12.00
C ARG A 65 -17.68 -5.77 12.83
N GLY A 66 -18.21 -5.42 14.01
CA GLY A 66 -18.87 -6.37 14.90
C GLY A 66 -17.91 -7.38 15.54
N ILE A 67 -16.64 -7.00 15.73
CA ILE A 67 -15.68 -7.83 16.47
C ILE A 67 -15.95 -7.64 17.96
N ASP A 68 -16.45 -8.69 18.60
CA ASP A 68 -16.75 -8.72 20.03
C ASP A 68 -15.44 -8.78 20.85
N LEU A 69 -15.31 -7.85 21.80
CA LEU A 69 -14.15 -7.77 22.70
C LEU A 69 -14.20 -8.84 23.80
N ASP A 70 -15.39 -9.35 24.11
CA ASP A 70 -15.63 -10.36 25.13
C ASP A 70 -15.61 -11.79 24.56
N GLY A 71 -15.44 -11.91 23.23
CA GLY A 71 -15.33 -13.17 22.53
C GLY A 71 -13.99 -13.89 22.75
N PRO A 72 -13.87 -15.17 22.32
CA PRO A 72 -12.61 -15.89 22.38
C PRO A 72 -11.60 -15.28 21.39
N ASP A 73 -10.46 -14.82 21.91
CA ASP A 73 -9.33 -14.22 21.19
C ASP A 73 -9.72 -13.10 20.18
N PRO A 74 -10.14 -11.93 20.68
CA PRO A 74 -10.55 -10.81 19.83
C PRO A 74 -9.40 -10.30 18.94
N LEU A 75 -8.15 -10.45 19.37
CA LEU A 75 -6.99 -9.95 18.63
C LEU A 75 -6.64 -10.83 17.43
N ALA A 76 -6.81 -12.15 17.52
CA ALA A 76 -6.70 -13.02 16.36
C ALA A 76 -7.67 -12.60 15.24
N ARG A 77 -8.94 -12.35 15.58
CA ARG A 77 -9.94 -11.84 14.62
C ARG A 77 -9.56 -10.48 14.05
N VAL A 78 -8.97 -9.60 14.87
CA VAL A 78 -8.48 -8.30 14.40
C VAL A 78 -7.38 -8.46 13.35
N ARG A 79 -6.45 -9.41 13.50
CA ARG A 79 -5.40 -9.67 12.49
C ARG A 79 -6.00 -10.11 11.16
N GLU A 80 -7.04 -10.93 11.20
CA GLU A 80 -7.70 -11.46 10.01
C GLU A 80 -8.56 -10.40 9.30
N GLU A 81 -9.31 -9.59 10.05
CA GLU A 81 -10.35 -8.72 9.49
C GLU A 81 -9.94 -7.24 9.35
N ILE A 82 -8.91 -6.80 10.06
CA ILE A 82 -8.43 -5.41 10.06
C ILE A 82 -7.00 -5.36 9.53
N THR A 83 -6.90 -5.14 8.22
CA THR A 83 -5.63 -5.19 7.47
C THR A 83 -4.87 -3.86 7.41
N ASP A 84 -5.47 -2.75 7.88
CA ASP A 84 -4.91 -1.37 7.81
C ASP A 84 -4.39 -0.85 9.16
N ILE A 85 -3.89 -1.75 10.02
CA ILE A 85 -3.35 -1.38 11.34
C ILE A 85 -1.97 -0.75 11.17
N ALA A 86 -1.12 -1.39 10.38
CA ALA A 86 0.13 -0.87 9.88
C ALA A 86 -0.07 -0.37 8.44
N GLY A 87 0.11 0.94 8.24
CA GLY A 87 -0.01 1.56 6.92
C GLY A 87 1.29 2.22 6.49
N VAL A 88 1.77 1.92 5.30
CA VAL A 88 2.88 2.62 4.64
C VAL A 88 2.35 3.32 3.40
N ARG A 89 2.83 4.52 3.14
CA ARG A 89 2.53 5.28 1.94
C ARG A 89 3.80 5.62 1.20
N VAL A 90 3.80 5.29 -0.09
CA VAL A 90 4.87 5.59 -1.03
C VAL A 90 4.34 6.57 -2.06
N VAL A 91 5.00 7.72 -2.15
CA VAL A 91 4.74 8.72 -3.18
C VAL A 91 5.85 8.62 -4.22
N CYS A 92 5.44 8.36 -5.46
CA CYS A 92 6.28 8.24 -6.63
C CYS A 92 6.09 9.46 -7.54
N SER A 93 7.02 9.69 -8.46
CA SER A 93 6.93 10.81 -9.40
C SER A 93 5.87 10.56 -10.48
N PHE A 94 5.85 9.35 -11.06
CA PHE A 94 4.90 8.97 -12.12
C PHE A 94 4.12 7.68 -11.85
N VAL A 95 3.11 7.43 -12.68
CA VAL A 95 2.30 6.22 -12.61
C VAL A 95 3.12 4.98 -12.98
N SER A 96 4.03 5.07 -13.97
CA SER A 96 5.01 4.02 -14.27
C SER A 96 5.81 3.59 -13.06
N ASP A 97 6.25 4.57 -12.27
CA ASP A 97 7.09 4.36 -11.10
C ASP A 97 6.33 3.69 -9.96
N VAL A 98 5.04 3.99 -9.82
CA VAL A 98 4.16 3.28 -8.88
C VAL A 98 4.21 1.77 -9.16
N TYR A 99 4.02 1.36 -10.42
CA TYR A 99 4.06 -0.06 -10.77
C TYR A 99 5.47 -0.65 -10.61
N HIS A 100 6.50 0.10 -11.00
CA HIS A 100 7.88 -0.37 -10.89
C HIS A 100 8.29 -0.63 -9.43
N VAL A 101 7.97 0.30 -8.52
CA VAL A 101 8.31 0.15 -7.09
C VAL A 101 7.51 -0.97 -6.44
N VAL A 102 6.26 -1.17 -6.85
CA VAL A 102 5.44 -2.33 -6.42
C VAL A 102 6.13 -3.63 -6.81
N ASP A 103 6.55 -3.77 -8.06
CA ASP A 103 7.24 -4.97 -8.54
C ASP A 103 8.51 -5.25 -7.75
N LEU A 104 9.32 -4.21 -7.47
CA LEU A 104 10.56 -4.34 -6.71
C LEU A 104 10.33 -4.77 -5.26
N LEU A 105 9.33 -4.19 -4.58
CA LEU A 105 9.00 -4.58 -3.21
C LEU A 105 8.51 -6.02 -3.16
N MET A 106 7.63 -6.40 -4.08
CA MET A 106 7.02 -7.74 -4.13
C MET A 106 7.98 -8.84 -4.58
N ALA A 107 9.08 -8.49 -5.27
CA ALA A 107 10.11 -9.43 -5.67
C ALA A 107 11.05 -9.84 -4.51
N GLN A 108 11.02 -9.14 -3.37
CA GLN A 108 11.85 -9.48 -2.22
C GLN A 108 11.43 -10.81 -1.60
N GLN A 109 12.41 -11.65 -1.27
CA GLN A 109 12.16 -13.05 -0.87
C GLN A 109 11.34 -13.22 0.41
N ASP A 110 11.39 -12.22 1.30
CA ASP A 110 10.74 -12.19 2.60
C ASP A 110 9.48 -11.30 2.63
N VAL A 111 8.98 -10.89 1.45
CA VAL A 111 7.74 -10.14 1.30
C VAL A 111 6.71 -11.04 0.62
N THR A 112 5.63 -11.38 1.32
CA THR A 112 4.52 -12.15 0.73
C THR A 112 3.39 -11.21 0.34
N THR A 113 2.98 -11.23 -0.93
CA THR A 113 1.82 -10.43 -1.38
C THR A 113 0.53 -11.19 -1.10
N LEU A 114 -0.36 -10.60 -0.30
CA LEU A 114 -1.67 -11.16 0.04
C LEU A 114 -2.77 -10.66 -0.89
N GLU A 115 -2.75 -9.37 -1.22
CA GLU A 115 -3.78 -8.73 -2.04
C GLU A 115 -3.24 -7.51 -2.79
N LEU A 116 -3.75 -7.27 -4.00
CA LEU A 116 -3.47 -6.07 -4.78
C LEU A 116 -4.78 -5.44 -5.25
N ARG A 117 -4.98 -4.16 -4.96
CA ARG A 117 -6.14 -3.37 -5.40
C ARG A 117 -5.67 -2.17 -6.21
N ASP A 118 -5.87 -2.23 -7.52
CA ASP A 118 -5.46 -1.18 -8.44
C ASP A 118 -6.58 -0.16 -8.69
N TYR A 119 -6.65 0.88 -7.85
CA TYR A 119 -7.54 2.01 -8.08
C TYR A 119 -6.97 3.04 -9.05
N ILE A 120 -5.77 2.84 -9.60
CA ILE A 120 -5.24 3.70 -10.68
C ILE A 120 -5.93 3.29 -11.98
N ALA A 121 -5.91 1.99 -12.29
CA ALA A 121 -6.61 1.42 -13.44
C ALA A 121 -8.13 1.48 -13.28
N SER A 122 -8.64 1.18 -12.07
CA SER A 122 -10.07 1.16 -11.75
C SER A 122 -10.42 2.16 -10.63
N PRO A 123 -10.48 3.48 -10.92
CA PRO A 123 -10.73 4.51 -9.92
C PRO A 123 -12.09 4.34 -9.24
N LYS A 124 -12.17 4.74 -7.97
CA LYS A 124 -13.47 4.76 -7.25
C LYS A 124 -14.40 5.83 -7.85
N PRO A 125 -15.72 5.73 -7.62
CA PRO A 125 -16.69 6.71 -8.16
C PRO A 125 -16.40 8.18 -7.79
N ASN A 126 -15.78 8.42 -6.64
CA ASN A 126 -15.38 9.76 -6.19
C ASN A 126 -14.12 10.30 -6.88
N GLY A 127 -13.48 9.55 -7.78
CA GLY A 127 -12.23 9.93 -8.45
C GLY A 127 -10.95 9.48 -7.73
N TYR A 128 -11.07 8.79 -6.59
CA TYR A 128 -9.92 8.31 -5.84
C TYR A 128 -9.09 7.31 -6.65
N ARG A 129 -7.78 7.57 -6.72
CA ARG A 129 -6.74 6.73 -7.35
C ARG A 129 -5.59 6.46 -6.39
N SER A 130 -5.14 5.22 -6.35
CA SER A 130 -3.98 4.70 -5.61
C SER A 130 -3.85 3.21 -5.91
N LEU A 131 -2.66 2.64 -5.83
CA LEU A 131 -2.49 1.18 -5.84
C LEU A 131 -2.26 0.73 -4.40
N HIS A 132 -3.10 -0.17 -3.89
CA HIS A 132 -2.97 -0.72 -2.53
C HIS A 132 -2.47 -2.14 -2.60
N ALA A 133 -1.33 -2.40 -1.97
CA ALA A 133 -0.80 -3.73 -1.78
C ALA A 133 -0.95 -4.12 -0.31
N LEU A 134 -1.49 -5.30 -0.05
CA LEU A 134 -1.44 -5.92 1.26
C LEU A 134 -0.31 -6.94 1.27
N VAL A 135 0.70 -6.68 2.09
CA VAL A 135 1.90 -7.53 2.17
C VAL A 135 2.07 -8.08 3.58
N GLU A 136 2.65 -9.26 3.68
CA GLU A 136 3.07 -9.88 4.93
C GLU A 136 4.59 -9.93 4.99
N VAL A 137 5.16 -9.49 6.12
CA VAL A 137 6.59 -9.53 6.39
C VAL A 137 6.88 -10.22 7.74
N PRO A 138 7.99 -10.96 7.86
CA PRO A 138 8.39 -11.57 9.12
C PRO A 138 8.96 -10.51 10.08
N VAL A 139 8.43 -10.45 11.30
CA VAL A 139 8.99 -9.65 12.40
C VAL A 139 9.69 -10.57 13.39
N PHE A 140 10.97 -10.33 13.65
CA PHE A 140 11.79 -11.13 14.54
C PHE A 140 11.77 -10.57 15.97
N LEU A 141 11.06 -11.24 16.88
CA LEU A 141 10.96 -10.87 18.29
C LEU A 141 11.73 -11.84 19.19
N SER A 142 11.88 -11.50 20.47
CA SER A 142 12.58 -12.34 21.45
C SER A 142 11.94 -13.71 21.65
N GLU A 143 10.63 -13.83 21.42
CA GLU A 143 9.87 -15.08 21.60
C GLU A 143 9.71 -15.88 20.29
N GLY A 144 10.14 -15.32 19.15
CA GLY A 144 10.02 -15.95 17.84
C GLY A 144 9.68 -14.96 16.72
N THR A 145 9.48 -15.51 15.53
CA THR A 145 9.10 -14.73 14.35
C THR A 145 7.58 -14.70 14.22
N VAL A 146 7.02 -13.50 14.02
CA VAL A 146 5.58 -13.29 13.82
C VAL A 146 5.36 -12.70 12.42
N PRO A 147 4.50 -13.30 11.57
CA PRO A 147 4.10 -12.67 10.33
C PRO A 147 3.22 -11.45 10.63
N VAL A 148 3.54 -10.31 10.00
CA VAL A 148 2.80 -9.06 10.20
C VAL A 148 2.33 -8.53 8.85
N VAL A 149 1.03 -8.26 8.80
CA VAL A 149 0.37 -7.69 7.63
C VAL A 149 0.50 -6.16 7.63
N VAL A 150 0.91 -5.61 6.50
CA VAL A 150 1.09 -4.17 6.27
C VAL A 150 0.37 -3.77 4.99
N GLU A 151 -0.46 -2.74 5.06
CA GLU A 151 -1.06 -2.11 3.88
C GLU A 151 -0.09 -1.04 3.33
N VAL A 152 0.38 -1.23 2.10
CA VAL A 152 1.22 -0.27 1.38
C VAL A 152 0.40 0.42 0.30
N GLN A 153 0.32 1.74 0.38
CA GLN A 153 -0.40 2.58 -0.58
C GLN A 153 0.59 3.32 -1.47
N PHE A 154 0.59 3.01 -2.76
CA PHE A 154 1.42 3.65 -3.77
C PHE A 154 0.59 4.70 -4.52
N ARG A 155 1.18 5.88 -4.71
CA ARG A 155 0.53 7.06 -5.29
C ARG A 155 1.53 7.91 -6.05
N THR A 156 1.06 8.68 -7.01
CA THR A 156 1.80 9.84 -7.51
C THR A 156 1.66 11.02 -6.56
N ILE A 157 2.46 12.07 -6.78
CA ILE A 157 2.34 13.35 -6.07
C ILE A 157 0.91 13.92 -6.19
N ALA A 158 0.33 13.92 -7.40
CA ALA A 158 -0.99 14.50 -7.62
C ALA A 158 -2.10 13.66 -6.97
N MET A 159 -2.00 12.32 -6.99
CA MET A 159 -2.91 11.43 -6.26
C MET A 159 -2.86 11.67 -4.75
N ASP A 160 -1.66 11.81 -4.17
CA ASP A 160 -1.55 12.04 -2.73
C ASP A 160 -2.06 13.42 -2.31
N PHE A 161 -1.79 14.45 -3.11
CA PHE A 161 -2.33 15.79 -2.90
C PHE A 161 -3.86 15.77 -2.88
N TRP A 162 -4.47 15.19 -3.92
CA TRP A 162 -5.93 15.11 -4.03
C TRP A 162 -6.56 14.33 -2.87
N ALA A 163 -6.04 13.13 -2.59
CA ALA A 163 -6.57 12.26 -1.53
C ALA A 163 -6.43 12.88 -0.13
N SER A 164 -5.36 13.65 0.10
CA SER A 164 -5.16 14.36 1.37
C SER A 164 -6.19 15.49 1.56
N LEU A 165 -6.58 16.18 0.49
CA LEU A 165 -7.62 17.21 0.53
C LEU A 165 -9.02 16.59 0.70
N GLU A 166 -9.32 15.55 -0.07
CA GLU A 166 -10.61 14.83 0.02
C GLU A 166 -10.85 14.32 1.44
N HIS A 167 -9.85 13.67 2.05
CA HIS A 167 -9.97 13.14 3.40
C HIS A 167 -10.23 14.24 4.45
N LYS A 168 -9.58 15.40 4.31
CA LYS A 168 -9.82 16.56 5.21
C LYS A 168 -11.24 17.09 5.07
N ILE A 169 -11.78 17.16 3.85
CA ILE A 169 -13.15 17.61 3.59
C ILE A 169 -14.14 16.62 4.19
N TYR A 170 -14.01 15.32 3.90
CA TYR A 170 -14.90 14.29 4.46
C TYR A 170 -14.92 14.30 5.99
N TYR A 171 -13.76 14.49 6.62
CA TYR A 171 -13.67 14.61 8.07
C TYR A 171 -14.42 15.84 8.60
N LYS A 172 -14.21 17.01 7.99
CA LYS A 172 -14.86 18.27 8.40
C LYS A 172 -16.38 18.21 8.31
N TYR A 173 -16.90 17.57 7.27
CA TYR A 173 -18.33 17.43 7.02
C TYR A 173 -18.95 16.19 7.70
N ARG A 174 -18.23 15.49 8.59
CA ARG A 174 -18.69 14.25 9.22
C ARG A 174 -19.24 13.22 8.21
N ARG A 175 -18.64 13.18 7.01
CA ARG A 175 -19.03 12.36 5.86
C ARG A 175 -20.35 12.73 5.18
N ASP A 176 -20.95 13.87 5.50
CA ASP A 176 -22.12 14.43 4.82
C ASP A 176 -21.72 15.62 3.93
N VAL A 177 -21.02 15.30 2.84
CA VAL A 177 -20.43 16.29 1.93
C VAL A 177 -21.48 16.72 0.89
N PRO A 178 -21.70 18.03 0.67
CA PRO A 178 -22.62 18.52 -0.37
C PRO A 178 -22.30 17.97 -1.76
N ALA A 179 -23.33 17.67 -2.55
CA ALA A 179 -23.18 17.05 -3.88
C ALA A 179 -22.30 17.88 -4.85
N ASP A 180 -22.45 19.20 -4.84
CA ASP A 180 -21.65 20.09 -5.69
C ASP A 180 -20.15 20.02 -5.35
N LEU A 181 -19.83 19.87 -4.05
CA LEU A 181 -18.44 19.74 -3.60
C LEU A 181 -17.86 18.37 -3.97
N LEU A 182 -18.68 17.31 -3.93
CA LEU A 182 -18.28 15.98 -4.40
C LEU A 182 -18.00 15.99 -5.92
N ALA A 183 -18.84 16.68 -6.70
CA ALA A 183 -18.61 16.84 -8.13
C ALA A 183 -17.32 17.60 -8.43
N GLY A 184 -17.08 18.72 -7.73
CA GLY A 184 -15.84 19.50 -7.87
C GLY A 184 -14.59 18.72 -7.44
N LEU A 185 -14.69 17.89 -6.39
CA LEU A 185 -13.60 17.00 -6.00
C LEU A 185 -13.30 15.98 -7.09
N LYS A 186 -14.33 15.35 -7.66
CA LYS A 186 -14.13 14.38 -8.74
C LYS A 186 -13.46 15.03 -9.97
N GLU A 187 -13.92 16.22 -10.37
CA GLU A 187 -13.33 16.97 -11.49
C GLU A 187 -11.86 17.31 -11.22
N ALA A 188 -11.54 17.74 -10.01
CA ALA A 188 -10.15 17.98 -9.60
C ALA A 188 -9.30 16.70 -9.66
N ALA A 189 -9.87 15.53 -9.32
CA ALA A 189 -9.17 14.24 -9.40
C ALA A 189 -8.84 13.86 -10.85
N ASP A 190 -9.81 14.08 -11.75
CA ASP A 190 -9.65 13.80 -13.17
C ASP A 190 -8.63 14.74 -13.82
N THR A 191 -8.64 16.02 -13.42
CA THR A 191 -7.66 17.02 -13.87
C THR A 191 -6.25 16.69 -13.38
N ALA A 192 -6.10 16.33 -12.11
CA ALA A 192 -4.82 15.94 -11.52
C ALA A 192 -4.21 14.74 -12.26
N TYR A 193 -5.03 13.75 -12.63
CA TYR A 193 -4.58 12.60 -13.40
C TYR A 193 -4.18 12.94 -14.84
N ALA A 194 -4.92 13.83 -15.50
CA ALA A 194 -4.54 14.30 -16.84
C ALA A 194 -3.19 15.07 -16.83
N LEU A 195 -2.93 15.82 -15.75
CA LEU A 195 -1.64 16.46 -15.52
C LEU A 195 -0.53 15.43 -15.33
N ASP A 196 -0.72 14.44 -14.45
CA ASP A 196 0.26 13.36 -14.23
C ASP A 196 0.63 12.67 -15.56
N ALA A 197 -0.37 12.28 -16.36
CA ALA A 197 -0.15 11.62 -17.65
C ALA A 197 0.60 12.52 -18.66
N THR A 198 0.36 13.83 -18.61
CA THR A 198 1.07 14.80 -19.46
C THR A 198 2.52 14.95 -19.02
N MET A 199 2.77 15.06 -17.71
CA MET A 199 4.10 15.20 -17.15
C MET A 199 4.94 13.94 -17.38
N GLU A 200 4.35 12.76 -17.23
CA GLU A 200 4.98 11.47 -17.50
C GLU A 200 5.40 11.36 -18.97
N ARG A 201 4.52 11.74 -19.91
CA ARG A 201 4.85 11.76 -21.35
C ARG A 201 6.03 12.69 -21.64
N LEU A 202 6.02 13.92 -21.10
CA LEU A 202 7.10 14.87 -21.27
C LEU A 202 8.42 14.34 -20.68
N HIS A 203 8.37 13.66 -19.55
CA HIS A 203 9.54 13.04 -18.94
C HIS A 203 10.13 11.93 -19.83
N GLN A 204 9.28 11.06 -20.38
CA GLN A 204 9.71 10.01 -21.32
C GLN A 204 10.35 10.59 -22.58
N GLU A 205 9.80 11.66 -23.13
CA GLU A 205 10.37 12.37 -24.29
C GLU A 205 11.75 12.96 -23.99
N VAL A 206 11.96 13.54 -22.80
CA VAL A 206 13.24 14.13 -22.39
C VAL A 206 14.31 13.07 -22.13
N GLN A 207 13.94 11.95 -21.52
CA GLN A 207 14.85 10.86 -21.19
C GLN A 207 15.16 9.94 -22.39
N GLY A 208 14.41 10.04 -23.49
CA GLY A 208 14.54 9.13 -24.63
C GLY A 208 14.21 7.67 -24.31
N LEU A 209 13.44 7.43 -23.23
CA LEU A 209 13.07 6.10 -22.77
C LEU A 209 11.87 5.56 -23.58
N GLU A 210 11.96 4.32 -24.04
CA GLU A 210 10.79 3.62 -24.57
C GLU A 210 9.79 3.35 -23.42
N PRO A 211 8.47 3.45 -23.67
CA PRO A 211 7.46 3.18 -22.66
C PRO A 211 7.62 1.77 -22.08
N LEU A 212 7.27 1.61 -20.79
CA LEU A 212 7.26 0.32 -20.08
C LEU A 212 6.76 -0.80 -20.99
N SER A 213 7.51 -1.90 -21.09
CA SER A 213 7.14 -3.01 -21.99
C SER A 213 5.68 -3.40 -21.77
N GLY A 214 4.88 -3.38 -22.84
CA GLY A 214 3.44 -3.66 -22.74
C GLY A 214 3.12 -4.99 -22.06
N GLY A 215 4.06 -5.95 -22.09
CA GLY A 215 3.96 -7.21 -21.36
C GLY A 215 3.95 -7.08 -19.83
N LEU A 216 4.64 -6.09 -19.23
CA LEU A 216 4.59 -5.86 -17.78
C LEU A 216 3.25 -5.26 -17.36
N VAL A 217 2.79 -4.24 -18.08
CA VAL A 217 1.49 -3.58 -17.84
C VAL A 217 0.33 -4.56 -18.02
N GLU A 218 0.38 -5.41 -19.05
CA GLU A 218 -0.65 -6.41 -19.29
C GLU A 218 -0.65 -7.52 -18.22
N ARG A 219 0.53 -7.93 -17.74
CA ARG A 219 0.65 -8.91 -16.64
C ARG A 219 0.11 -8.37 -15.32
N LEU A 220 0.38 -7.10 -14.98
CA LEU A 220 -0.18 -6.45 -13.79
C LEU A 220 -1.71 -6.30 -13.87
N ARG A 221 -2.24 -5.95 -15.05
CA ARG A 221 -3.69 -5.90 -15.30
C ARG A 221 -4.35 -7.28 -15.22
N THR A 222 -3.71 -8.32 -15.75
CA THR A 222 -4.21 -9.70 -15.72
C THR A 222 -4.17 -10.28 -14.30
N ALA A 223 -3.11 -9.96 -13.54
CA ALA A 223 -2.94 -10.34 -12.14
C ALA A 223 -4.04 -9.74 -11.25
N SER A 224 -4.39 -8.48 -11.47
CA SER A 224 -5.43 -7.78 -10.70
C SER A 224 -6.86 -8.25 -11.02
N ALA A 225 -7.09 -8.94 -12.15
CA ALA A 225 -8.43 -9.22 -12.64
C ALA A 225 -8.96 -10.64 -12.33
N THR A 226 -8.10 -11.66 -12.17
CA THR A 226 -8.61 -13.06 -12.25
C THR A 226 -7.85 -14.18 -11.52
N MET A 227 -6.72 -13.96 -10.84
CA MET A 227 -5.91 -15.09 -10.32
C MET A 227 -5.68 -15.08 -8.79
N PRO A 228 -5.70 -16.25 -8.11
CA PRO A 228 -5.25 -16.36 -6.72
C PRO A 228 -3.73 -16.17 -6.61
N ALA A 229 -3.30 -15.48 -5.55
CA ALA A 229 -1.92 -15.00 -5.37
C ALA A 229 -0.81 -16.07 -5.53
N GLY A 230 -1.10 -17.34 -5.22
CA GLY A 230 -0.13 -18.44 -5.37
C GLY A 230 0.25 -18.76 -6.82
N GLU A 231 -0.69 -18.71 -7.76
CA GLU A 231 -0.42 -19.01 -9.18
C GLU A 231 0.32 -17.86 -9.89
N LEU A 232 0.14 -16.63 -9.38
CA LEU A 232 0.85 -15.45 -9.81
C LEU A 232 2.36 -15.58 -9.51
N ILE A 233 2.69 -16.02 -8.29
CA ILE A 233 4.08 -16.18 -7.82
C ILE A 233 4.81 -17.25 -8.64
N ASP A 234 4.16 -18.37 -8.97
CA ASP A 234 4.77 -19.44 -9.78
C ASP A 234 4.95 -19.06 -11.27
N SER A 235 4.14 -18.13 -11.78
CA SER A 235 4.31 -17.58 -13.13
C SER A 235 5.44 -16.55 -13.17
N LEU A 236 5.59 -15.73 -12.12
CA LEU A 236 6.68 -14.76 -11.98
C LEU A 236 8.04 -15.43 -11.74
N ARG A 237 8.11 -16.52 -10.94
CA ARG A 237 9.34 -17.30 -10.73
C ARG A 237 9.88 -17.94 -12.02
N ARG A 238 9.01 -18.37 -12.93
CA ARG A 238 9.40 -18.93 -14.24
C ARG A 238 9.93 -17.89 -15.22
N LEU A 239 9.65 -16.60 -15.02
CA LEU A 239 10.12 -15.50 -15.87
C LEU A 239 11.53 -15.00 -15.46
N GLY A 240 11.95 -15.23 -14.22
CA GLY A 240 13.30 -14.90 -13.73
C GLY A 240 14.35 -15.99 -13.96
N SER A 241 13.96 -17.14 -14.52
CA SER A 241 14.91 -18.20 -14.87
C SER A 241 15.44 -17.94 -16.29
N PRO A 242 16.77 -17.87 -16.50
CA PRO A 242 17.31 -17.83 -17.85
C PRO A 242 16.89 -19.11 -18.61
N PRO A 243 16.72 -19.06 -19.94
CA PRO A 243 16.36 -20.24 -20.70
C PRO A 243 17.41 -21.33 -20.46
N GLU A 244 16.97 -22.53 -20.09
CA GLU A 244 17.85 -23.70 -20.01
C GLU A 244 18.53 -23.88 -21.37
N VAL A 245 19.86 -23.86 -21.36
CA VAL A 245 20.73 -24.18 -22.51
C VAL A 245 21.03 -25.67 -22.50
#